data_AF-A0A3E0HVV0-F1
#
_entry.id   AF-A0A3E0HVV0-F1
#
_cell.length_a   1.000
_cell.length_b   1.000
_cell.length_c   1.000
_cell.angle_alpha   90.00
_cell.angle_beta   90.00
_cell.angle_gamma   90.00
#
_symmetry.space_group_name_H-M   'P 1'
#
loop_
_entity.id
_entity.type
_entity.pdbx_description
1 polymer ?
#
loop_
_entity_poly.entity_id
_entity_poly.type
_entity_poly.pdbx_seq_one_letter_code
_entity_poly.pdbx_strand_id
1 'polypeptide(L)'
;MAYRNKTYVCFDADGDIEYYRAMQQWKAADHIDFNFYDAHDLNNLRDDSSEETIKRRLRERFNDTKLLIVLVGSQTRFHYKYVRWEIEVALKLEIPIIAVNILDNQTRVWDKYPPILRDELVLNVQFNQILIRHSIDNWIDEHKRLVSQDEKNNRVWKEHIYRNLGLI
;
A
#
# COMPACT_ATOMS: atom_id res chain seq x y z
N MET A 1 15.33 -19.91 0.40
CA MET A 1 14.54 -18.77 0.91
C MET A 1 13.62 -18.30 -0.21
N ALA A 2 12.31 -18.28 0.00
CA ALA A 2 11.38 -17.69 -0.96
C ALA A 2 11.65 -16.18 -1.04
N TYR A 3 12.26 -15.72 -2.13
CA TYR A 3 12.55 -14.31 -2.35
C TYR A 3 11.24 -13.58 -2.64
N ARG A 4 10.62 -13.02 -1.59
CA ARG A 4 9.51 -12.08 -1.74
C ARG A 4 10.06 -10.84 -2.43
N ASN A 5 9.76 -10.69 -3.72
CA ASN A 5 10.30 -9.58 -4.51
C ASN A 5 9.21 -8.59 -4.96
N LYS A 6 7.93 -8.92 -4.76
CA LYS A 6 6.83 -8.16 -5.36
C LYS A 6 6.16 -7.18 -4.40
N THR A 7 5.70 -6.06 -4.95
CA THR A 7 4.99 -5.00 -4.22
C THR A 7 3.52 -5.03 -4.63
N TYR A 8 2.65 -5.31 -3.68
CA TYR A 8 1.21 -5.35 -3.92
C TYR A 8 0.61 -3.97 -3.75
N VAL A 9 -0.32 -3.57 -4.63
CA VAL A 9 -0.99 -2.27 -4.53
C VAL A 9 -2.49 -2.46 -4.48
N CYS A 10 -3.08 -1.99 -3.40
CA CYS A 10 -4.50 -2.02 -3.12
C CYS A 10 -5.06 -0.61 -3.30
N PHE A 11 -6.12 -0.47 -4.10
CA PHE A 11 -6.76 0.81 -4.42
C PHE A 11 -8.21 0.58 -4.84
N ASP A 12 -9.01 1.65 -4.87
CA ASP A 12 -10.37 1.59 -5.40
C ASP A 12 -10.36 1.80 -6.93
N ALA A 13 -10.82 0.83 -7.72
CA ALA A 13 -10.75 0.95 -9.18
C ALA A 13 -11.74 1.95 -9.80
N ASP A 14 -12.79 2.36 -9.09
CA ASP A 14 -13.78 3.30 -9.62
C ASP A 14 -13.27 4.74 -9.55
N GLY A 15 -12.63 5.11 -8.42
CA GLY A 15 -12.11 6.46 -8.20
C GLY A 15 -10.60 6.64 -8.38
N ASP A 16 -9.79 5.60 -8.16
CA ASP A 16 -8.35 5.75 -7.92
C ASP A 16 -7.46 5.12 -9.01
N ILE A 17 -8.06 4.56 -10.08
CA ILE A 17 -7.33 3.85 -11.15
C ILE A 17 -6.32 4.73 -11.89
N GLU A 18 -6.56 6.03 -11.97
CA GLU A 18 -5.64 7.00 -12.58
C GLU A 18 -4.32 7.12 -11.83
N TYR A 19 -4.35 7.07 -10.49
CA TYR A 19 -3.16 7.06 -9.64
C TYR A 19 -2.37 5.77 -9.81
N TYR A 20 -3.07 4.64 -9.90
CA TYR A 20 -2.44 3.36 -10.21
C TYR A 20 -1.73 3.39 -11.57
N ARG A 21 -2.39 3.93 -12.62
CA ARG A 21 -1.79 4.10 -13.95
C ARG A 21 -0.57 5.03 -13.91
N ALA A 22 -0.61 6.10 -13.12
CA ALA A 22 0.55 6.98 -12.93
C ALA A 22 1.73 6.21 -12.31
N MET A 23 1.48 5.37 -11.30
CA MET A 23 2.52 4.51 -10.72
C MET A 23 3.10 3.51 -11.74
N GLN A 24 2.27 2.96 -12.63
CA GLN A 24 2.73 2.10 -13.73
C GLN A 24 3.61 2.87 -14.72
N GLN A 25 3.28 4.13 -15.02
CA GLN A 25 4.13 4.98 -15.87
C GLN A 25 5.48 5.27 -15.20
N TRP A 26 5.50 5.54 -13.89
CA TRP A 26 6.74 5.72 -13.14
C TRP A 26 7.60 4.47 -13.15
N LYS A 27 7.01 3.27 -13.05
CA LYS A 27 7.73 2.01 -13.22
C LYS A 27 8.43 1.93 -14.58
N ALA A 28 7.71 2.28 -15.64
CA ALA A 28 8.23 2.22 -17.00
C ALA A 28 9.33 3.26 -17.25
N ALA A 29 9.21 4.45 -16.67
CA ALA A 29 10.17 5.53 -16.84
C ALA A 29 11.42 5.39 -15.95
N ASP A 30 11.25 4.93 -14.72
CA ASP A 30 12.24 5.06 -13.64
C ASP A 30 12.86 3.71 -13.24
N HIS A 31 12.54 2.63 -14.00
CA HIS A 31 12.99 1.25 -13.77
C HIS A 31 12.82 0.74 -12.34
N ILE A 32 11.83 1.25 -11.62
CA ILE A 32 11.60 0.82 -10.24
C ILE A 32 10.97 -0.57 -10.28
N ASP A 33 11.51 -1.52 -9.50
CA ASP A 33 11.00 -2.90 -9.46
C ASP A 33 9.65 -2.96 -8.70
N PHE A 34 8.59 -2.51 -9.36
CA PHE A 34 7.23 -2.56 -8.88
C PHE A 34 6.45 -3.65 -9.61
N ASN A 35 6.39 -4.86 -9.08
CA ASN A 35 5.48 -5.87 -9.60
C ASN A 35 4.08 -5.67 -9.00
N PHE A 36 3.38 -4.66 -9.53
CA PHE A 36 2.01 -4.34 -9.20
C PHE A 36 1.11 -5.53 -9.52
N TYR A 37 0.60 -6.19 -8.49
CA TYR A 37 -0.59 -7.02 -8.66
C TYR A 37 -1.82 -6.14 -8.58
N ASP A 38 -2.55 -6.09 -9.69
CA ASP A 38 -3.87 -5.48 -9.72
C ASP A 38 -4.88 -6.45 -9.05
N ALA A 39 -5.51 -5.99 -7.98
CA ALA A 39 -6.57 -6.72 -7.28
C ALA A 39 -7.86 -6.80 -8.12
N HIS A 40 -8.06 -5.83 -9.00
CA HIS A 40 -9.25 -5.64 -9.81
C HIS A 40 -9.22 -6.38 -11.16
N ASP A 41 -8.06 -6.69 -11.72
CA ASP A 41 -7.88 -7.57 -12.87
C ASP A 41 -8.48 -8.95 -12.58
N LEU A 42 -8.30 -9.44 -11.35
CA LEU A 42 -8.93 -10.66 -10.86
C LEU A 42 -10.45 -10.53 -10.65
N ASN A 43 -10.95 -9.35 -10.30
CA ASN A 43 -12.38 -9.10 -10.08
C ASN A 43 -13.13 -8.87 -11.42
N ASN A 44 -12.54 -8.16 -12.37
CA ASN A 44 -13.09 -7.92 -13.71
C ASN A 44 -13.19 -9.20 -14.55
N LEU A 45 -12.30 -10.17 -14.32
CA LEU A 45 -12.36 -11.48 -14.98
C LEU A 45 -13.51 -12.37 -14.47
N ARG A 46 -14.30 -11.94 -13.46
CA ARG A 46 -15.06 -12.87 -12.61
C ARG A 46 -16.43 -12.34 -12.20
N ASP A 47 -17.35 -12.27 -13.16
CA ASP A 47 -18.79 -12.23 -12.86
C ASP A 47 -19.28 -13.58 -12.26
N ASP A 48 -18.52 -14.69 -12.45
CA ASP A 48 -18.96 -16.06 -12.13
C ASP A 48 -18.17 -16.78 -11.02
N SER A 49 -17.23 -16.13 -10.31
CA SER A 49 -16.40 -16.82 -9.29
C SER A 49 -16.74 -16.50 -7.84
N SER A 50 -16.85 -17.53 -7.01
CA SER A 50 -17.10 -17.42 -5.58
C SER A 50 -16.00 -16.65 -4.83
N GLU A 51 -16.40 -15.85 -3.84
CA GLU A 51 -15.54 -15.00 -2.99
C GLU A 51 -14.34 -15.77 -2.40
N GLU A 52 -14.56 -17.01 -1.96
CA GLU A 52 -13.53 -17.88 -1.41
C GLU A 52 -12.38 -18.15 -2.39
N THR A 53 -12.71 -18.29 -3.68
CA THR A 53 -11.70 -18.54 -4.71
C THR A 53 -10.90 -17.28 -5.01
N ILE A 54 -11.52 -16.10 -4.90
CA ILE A 54 -10.82 -14.81 -5.04
C ILE A 54 -9.85 -14.63 -3.87
N LYS A 55 -10.33 -14.80 -2.63
CA LYS A 55 -9.51 -14.75 -1.41
C LYS A 55 -8.35 -15.75 -1.44
N ARG A 56 -8.56 -16.96 -1.95
CA ARG A 56 -7.48 -17.95 -2.11
C ARG A 56 -6.38 -17.46 -3.05
N ARG A 57 -6.74 -16.99 -4.25
CA ARG A 57 -5.76 -16.48 -5.24
C ARG A 57 -5.03 -15.24 -4.73
N LEU A 58 -5.74 -14.35 -4.06
CA LEU A 58 -5.12 -13.17 -3.44
C LEU A 58 -4.11 -13.60 -2.37
N ARG A 59 -4.46 -14.56 -1.51
CA ARG A 59 -3.55 -15.08 -0.49
C ARG A 59 -2.27 -15.69 -1.09
N GLU A 60 -2.38 -16.39 -2.22
CA GLU A 60 -1.21 -16.92 -2.93
C GLU A 60 -0.28 -15.79 -3.42
N ARG A 61 -0.84 -14.68 -3.91
CA ARG A 61 -0.07 -13.48 -4.29
C ARG A 61 0.58 -12.79 -3.09
N PHE A 62 -0.13 -12.69 -1.97
CA PHE A 62 0.42 -12.13 -0.73
C PHE A 62 1.63 -12.91 -0.23
N ASN A 63 1.70 -14.22 -0.47
CA ASN A 63 2.84 -15.03 -0.04
C ASN A 63 4.16 -14.64 -0.75
N ASP A 64 4.07 -14.11 -1.98
CA ASP A 64 5.21 -13.63 -2.79
C ASP A 64 5.45 -12.11 -2.62
N THR A 65 4.62 -11.45 -1.81
CA THR A 65 4.63 -10.00 -1.61
C THR A 65 5.56 -9.61 -0.46
N LYS A 66 6.47 -8.66 -0.72
CA LYS A 66 7.37 -8.09 0.31
C LYS A 66 6.82 -6.84 0.98
N LEU A 67 5.90 -6.15 0.32
CA LEU A 67 5.41 -4.84 0.71
C LEU A 67 4.00 -4.63 0.16
N LEU A 68 3.10 -4.13 1.00
CA LEU A 68 1.77 -3.69 0.60
C LEU A 68 1.72 -2.17 0.53
N ILE A 69 1.21 -1.63 -0.57
CA ILE A 69 0.86 -0.23 -0.71
C ILE A 69 -0.65 -0.11 -0.80
N VAL A 70 -1.23 0.81 -0.04
CA VAL A 70 -2.66 1.10 -0.05
C VAL A 70 -2.86 2.53 -0.50
N LEU A 71 -3.50 2.74 -1.65
CA LEU A 71 -3.93 4.08 -2.08
C LEU A 71 -5.19 4.45 -1.31
N VAL A 72 -5.15 5.58 -0.59
CA VAL A 72 -6.23 6.06 0.28
C VAL A 72 -6.85 7.32 -0.34
N GLY A 73 -7.93 7.10 -1.08
CA GLY A 73 -8.80 8.08 -1.71
C GLY A 73 -10.04 8.44 -0.89
N SER A 74 -10.87 9.34 -1.45
CA SER A 74 -12.10 9.85 -0.82
C SER A 74 -13.05 8.69 -0.48
N GLN A 75 -13.10 7.73 -1.39
CA GLN A 75 -14.05 6.64 -1.38
C GLN A 75 -13.47 5.35 -0.79
N THR A 76 -12.16 5.23 -0.63
CA THR A 76 -11.50 4.04 -0.08
C THR A 76 -11.97 3.72 1.34
N ARG A 77 -12.44 4.73 2.10
CA ARG A 77 -13.11 4.54 3.39
C ARG A 77 -14.43 3.76 3.28
N PHE A 78 -15.08 3.67 2.12
CA PHE A 78 -16.37 3.03 1.94
C PHE A 78 -16.27 1.63 1.29
N HIS A 79 -15.17 1.32 0.60
CA HIS A 79 -14.96 0.02 -0.06
C HIS A 79 -14.37 -1.03 0.89
N TYR A 80 -15.18 -1.47 1.86
CA TYR A 80 -14.75 -2.37 2.93
C TYR A 80 -14.62 -3.85 2.56
N LYS A 81 -15.15 -4.33 1.43
CA LYS A 81 -15.23 -5.78 1.20
C LYS A 81 -13.88 -6.42 0.89
N TYR A 82 -13.09 -5.84 0.00
CA TYR A 82 -11.82 -6.43 -0.46
C TYR A 82 -10.61 -5.72 0.15
N VAL A 83 -10.56 -4.39 0.11
CA VAL A 83 -9.45 -3.59 0.66
C VAL A 83 -9.18 -3.90 2.13
N ARG A 84 -10.24 -3.96 2.95
CA ARG A 84 -10.11 -4.32 4.37
C ARG A 84 -9.53 -5.72 4.54
N TRP A 85 -10.04 -6.69 3.79
CA TRP A 85 -9.58 -8.08 3.86
C TRP A 85 -8.11 -8.19 3.45
N GLU A 86 -7.68 -7.45 2.42
CA GLU A 86 -6.29 -7.39 1.97
C GLU A 86 -5.36 -6.83 3.06
N ILE A 87 -5.79 -5.75 3.72
CA ILE A 87 -5.07 -5.18 4.87
C ILE A 87 -4.98 -6.21 5.99
N GLU A 88 -6.10 -6.87 6.36
CA GLU A 88 -6.10 -7.90 7.41
C GLU A 88 -5.15 -9.06 7.08
N VAL A 89 -5.07 -9.47 5.82
CA VAL A 89 -4.15 -10.52 5.38
C VAL A 89 -2.70 -10.05 5.48
N ALA A 90 -2.40 -8.82 5.05
CA ALA A 90 -1.05 -8.27 5.16
C ALA A 90 -0.58 -8.15 6.61
N LEU A 91 -1.44 -7.67 7.51
CA LEU A 91 -1.16 -7.62 8.95
C LEU A 91 -0.91 -9.02 9.53
N LYS A 92 -1.74 -10.00 9.19
CA LYS A 92 -1.55 -11.42 9.61
C LYS A 92 -0.27 -12.05 9.08
N LEU A 93 0.23 -11.58 7.94
CA LEU A 93 1.48 -12.05 7.32
C LEU A 93 2.69 -11.18 7.69
N GLU A 94 2.50 -10.19 8.58
CA GLU A 94 3.51 -9.21 9.00
C GLU A 94 4.19 -8.52 7.81
N ILE A 95 3.42 -8.31 6.73
CA ILE A 95 3.89 -7.62 5.53
C ILE A 95 3.86 -6.11 5.84
N PRO A 96 4.99 -5.39 5.65
CA PRO A 96 5.01 -3.95 5.86
C PRO A 96 3.98 -3.26 4.96
N ILE A 97 3.27 -2.27 5.52
CA ILE A 97 2.21 -1.54 4.81
C ILE A 97 2.60 -0.07 4.66
N ILE A 98 2.42 0.46 3.46
CA ILE A 98 2.54 1.89 3.14
C ILE A 98 1.16 2.39 2.72
N ALA A 99 0.60 3.32 3.48
CA ALA A 99 -0.64 4.00 3.12
C ALA A 99 -0.30 5.32 2.41
N VAL A 100 -0.75 5.45 1.17
CA VAL A 100 -0.48 6.59 0.29
C VAL A 100 -1.75 7.42 0.17
N ASN A 101 -1.70 8.65 0.68
CA ASN A 101 -2.80 9.58 0.60
C ASN A 101 -2.84 10.25 -0.78
N ILE A 102 -3.94 10.04 -1.52
CA ILE A 102 -4.19 10.66 -2.83
C ILE A 102 -5.18 11.84 -2.75
N LEU A 103 -5.75 12.11 -1.58
CA LEU A 103 -6.87 13.05 -1.43
C LEU A 103 -6.49 14.52 -1.51
N ASP A 104 -5.36 14.86 -0.92
CA ASP A 104 -4.94 16.25 -0.78
C ASP A 104 -3.50 16.31 -0.26
N ASN A 105 -2.71 17.24 -0.80
CA ASN A 105 -1.30 17.45 -0.46
C ASN A 105 -1.10 18.13 0.91
N GLN A 106 -2.16 18.58 1.58
CA GLN A 106 -2.06 19.36 2.82
C GLN A 106 -2.57 18.62 4.06
N THR A 107 -3.33 17.55 3.89
CA THR A 107 -4.00 16.95 5.03
C THR A 107 -3.25 15.72 5.57
N ARG A 108 -2.53 15.96 6.68
CA ARG A 108 -2.25 14.96 7.74
C ARG A 108 -3.55 14.46 8.39
N VAL A 109 -4.56 14.12 7.61
CA VAL A 109 -5.89 13.78 8.12
C VAL A 109 -5.98 12.28 8.22
N TRP A 110 -5.48 11.81 9.36
CA TRP A 110 -5.73 10.52 9.97
C TRP A 110 -7.22 10.11 9.92
N ASP A 111 -8.12 11.09 9.83
CA ASP A 111 -9.56 10.82 9.78
C ASP A 111 -10.01 10.09 8.50
N LYS A 112 -9.27 10.24 7.40
CA LYS A 112 -9.62 9.62 6.11
C LYS A 112 -9.07 8.20 5.93
N TYR A 113 -8.19 7.75 6.83
CA TYR A 113 -7.67 6.39 6.80
C TYR A 113 -8.68 5.39 7.38
N PRO A 114 -8.75 4.16 6.82
CA PRO A 114 -9.47 3.06 7.43
C PRO A 114 -9.08 2.89 8.90
N PRO A 115 -10.05 2.70 9.83
CA PRO A 115 -9.75 2.58 11.25
C PRO A 115 -8.79 1.43 11.58
N ILE A 116 -8.79 0.38 10.76
CA ILE A 116 -7.86 -0.76 10.85
C ILE A 116 -6.39 -0.36 10.68
N LEU A 117 -6.08 0.73 9.98
CA LEU A 117 -4.70 1.18 9.77
C LEU A 117 -4.24 2.18 10.84
N ARG A 118 -5.14 2.70 11.69
CA ARG A 118 -4.81 3.79 12.62
C ARG A 118 -3.91 3.34 13.77
N ASP A 119 -4.14 2.13 14.28
CA ASP A 119 -3.45 1.54 15.44
C ASP A 119 -2.35 0.55 15.06
N GLU A 120 -2.07 0.42 13.76
CA GLU A 120 -1.11 -0.54 13.23
C GLU A 120 0.16 0.17 12.72
N LEU A 121 1.25 -0.60 12.60
CA LEU A 121 2.54 -0.12 12.15
C LEU A 121 2.56 0.12 10.64
N VAL A 122 1.95 1.23 10.25
CA VAL A 122 1.76 1.62 8.85
C VAL A 122 2.49 2.92 8.58
N LEU A 123 3.23 2.98 7.46
CA LEU A 123 3.87 4.20 7.01
C LEU A 123 2.91 5.02 6.15
N ASN A 124 2.69 6.27 6.54
CA ASN A 124 1.79 7.19 5.86
C ASN A 124 2.59 8.19 5.05
N VAL A 125 2.28 8.26 3.75
CA VAL A 125 2.96 9.15 2.80
C VAL A 125 1.96 9.81 1.87
N GLN A 126 2.37 10.94 1.29
CA GLN A 126 1.60 11.62 0.24
C GLN A 126 1.84 10.94 -1.12
N PHE A 127 0.89 11.09 -2.04
CA PHE A 127 1.05 10.62 -3.41
C PHE A 127 2.10 11.43 -4.17
N ASN A 128 3.37 11.04 -3.99
CA ASN A 128 4.52 11.65 -4.63
C ASN A 128 5.52 10.57 -5.04
N GLN A 129 5.93 10.57 -6.31
CA GLN A 129 6.82 9.55 -6.89
C GLN A 129 8.11 9.37 -6.07
N ILE A 130 8.78 10.47 -5.72
CA ILE A 130 10.07 10.46 -5.02
C ILE A 130 9.88 9.91 -3.60
N LEU A 131 8.84 10.36 -2.91
CA LEU A 131 8.52 9.92 -1.55
C LEU A 131 8.14 8.44 -1.51
N ILE A 132 7.31 7.99 -2.44
CA ILE A 132 6.89 6.59 -2.55
C ILE A 132 8.10 5.70 -2.86
N ARG A 133 8.97 6.11 -3.80
CA ARG A 133 10.21 5.39 -4.10
C ARG A 133 11.09 5.24 -2.87
N HIS A 134 11.34 6.34 -2.15
CA HIS A 134 12.11 6.31 -0.91
C HIS A 134 11.48 5.38 0.13
N SER A 135 10.15 5.43 0.25
CA SER A 135 9.40 4.61 1.19
C SER A 135 9.54 3.11 0.88
N ILE A 136 9.47 2.72 -0.38
CA ILE A 136 9.54 1.31 -0.77
C ILE A 136 10.94 0.72 -0.50
N ASP A 137 11.98 1.55 -0.67
CA ASP A 137 13.36 1.15 -0.44
C ASP A 137 13.71 1.06 1.05
N ASN A 138 13.17 1.96 1.89
CA ASN A 138 13.60 2.12 3.29
C ASN A 138 12.61 1.53 4.31
N TRP A 139 11.31 1.45 3.98
CA TRP A 139 10.28 1.06 4.95
C TRP A 139 10.38 -0.40 5.39
N ILE A 140 10.81 -1.30 4.51
CA ILE A 140 10.90 -2.73 4.85
C ILE A 140 11.89 -2.95 6.00
N ASP A 141 13.02 -2.24 6.00
CA ASP A 141 14.03 -2.32 7.06
C ASP A 141 13.57 -1.60 8.34
N GLU A 142 13.05 -0.37 8.20
CA GLU A 142 12.47 0.40 9.31
C GLU A 142 11.34 -0.37 10.02
N HIS A 143 10.43 -1.00 9.27
CA HIS A 143 9.34 -1.80 9.81
C HIS A 143 9.88 -2.96 10.63
N LYS A 144 10.86 -3.72 10.13
CA LYS A 144 11.47 -4.82 10.90
C LYS A 144 12.13 -4.33 12.19
N ARG A 145 12.80 -3.18 12.13
CA ARG A 145 13.43 -2.56 13.31
C ARG A 145 12.38 -2.16 14.36
N LEU A 146 11.26 -1.59 13.92
CA LEU A 146 10.18 -1.12 14.80
C LEU A 146 9.38 -2.28 15.39
N VAL A 147 9.08 -3.33 14.61
CA VAL A 147 8.48 -4.58 15.13
C VAL A 147 9.36 -5.19 16.22
N SER A 148 10.68 -5.20 16.02
CA SER A 148 11.63 -5.69 17.04
C SER A 148 11.65 -4.86 18.32
N GLN A 149 11.10 -3.64 18.30
CA GLN A 149 10.98 -2.73 19.43
C GLN A 149 9.57 -2.74 20.06
N ASP A 150 8.68 -3.64 19.63
CA ASP A 150 7.25 -3.70 20.01
C ASP A 150 6.46 -2.40 19.70
N GLU A 151 6.95 -1.58 18.76
CA GLU A 151 6.28 -0.36 18.34
C GLU A 151 5.17 -0.68 17.33
N LYS A 152 3.93 -0.30 17.66
CA LYS A 152 2.74 -0.55 16.82
C LYS A 152 2.08 0.72 16.27
N ASN A 153 2.62 1.88 16.63
CA ASN A 153 2.07 3.15 16.21
C ASN A 153 2.32 3.40 14.72
N ASN A 154 1.36 4.05 14.08
CA ASN A 154 1.53 4.59 12.73
C ASN A 154 2.76 5.51 12.64
N ARG A 155 3.34 5.57 11.45
CA ARG A 155 4.55 6.36 11.16
C ARG A 155 4.33 7.32 10.01
N VAL A 156 5.09 8.40 10.05
CA VAL A 156 5.31 9.33 8.94
C VAL A 156 6.81 9.55 8.84
N TRP A 157 7.30 9.83 7.63
CA TRP A 157 8.68 10.26 7.49
C TRP A 157 8.95 11.53 8.29
N LYS A 158 10.18 11.68 8.79
CA LYS A 158 10.61 12.88 9.50
C LYS A 158 10.76 14.03 8.51
N GLU A 159 10.58 15.27 8.98
CA GLU A 159 10.63 16.47 8.14
C GLU A 159 11.94 16.60 7.33
N HIS A 160 13.08 16.17 7.88
CA HIS A 160 14.36 16.21 7.16
C HIS A 160 14.38 15.30 5.92
N ILE A 161 13.60 14.23 5.88
CA ILE A 161 13.47 13.36 4.70
C ILE A 161 12.79 14.15 3.59
N TYR A 162 11.71 14.87 3.90
CA TYR A 162 11.02 15.71 2.94
C TYR A 162 11.94 16.81 2.37
N ARG A 163 12.76 17.45 3.22
CA ARG A 163 13.77 18.42 2.76
C ARG A 163 14.84 17.79 1.85
N ASN A 164 15.37 16.62 2.24
CA ASN A 164 16.40 15.94 1.45
C ASN A 164 15.86 15.51 0.07
N LEU A 165 14.59 15.12 0.01
CA LEU A 165 13.90 14.78 -1.23
C LEU A 165 13.43 16.00 -2.03
N GLY A 166 13.66 17.23 -1.55
CA GLY A 166 13.28 18.48 -2.22
C GLY A 166 11.77 18.73 -2.27
N LEU A 167 11.01 18.18 -1.32
CA LEU A 167 9.54 18.29 -1.28
C LEU A 167 9.05 19.48 -0.45
N ILE A 168 9.91 20.03 0.42
CA ILE A 168 9.69 21.23 1.25
C ILE A 168 10.99 22.01 1.44
#